data_AF-A0A1Q8Q2P9-F1
#
_entry.id   AF-A0A1Q8Q2P9-F1
#
_cell.length_a   1.000
_cell.length_b   1.000
_cell.length_c   1.000
_cell.angle_alpha   90.00
_cell.angle_beta   90.00
_cell.angle_gamma   90.00
#
_symmetry.space_group_name_H-M   'P 1'
#
loop_
_entity.id
_entity.type
_entity.pdbx_description
1 polymer ?
#
loop_
_entity_poly.entity_id
_entity_poly.type
_entity_poly.pdbx_seq_one_letter_code
_entity_poly.pdbx_strand_id
1 'polypeptide(L)'
;MNQKNPNAAIGCMALLIVSVLVFFGILIAVLMMDTGEDQAEPMDNASGTVQTDAEAAEEQPETANTTVNWSATISTIAASNKTETEKFDEVMILANDYSPSQEEVTEFEQYLVAEFTNGSYLADIKNHDYMLGNIFKAEVVADYYADDMTNPMGDFSFDFLQNTKYTYRGVDAVDSQPVMANEEQMKKSLADMGN
;
A
#
# COMPACT_ATOMS: atom_id res chain seq x y z
N MET A 1 -39.23 38.24 -36.24
CA MET A 1 -37.77 38.44 -36.24
C MET A 1 -37.42 39.19 -34.96
N ASN A 2 -36.83 38.52 -33.98
CA ASN A 2 -36.33 39.14 -32.76
C ASN A 2 -34.89 38.64 -32.54
N GLN A 3 -33.97 39.58 -32.60
CA GLN A 3 -32.52 39.40 -32.61
C GLN A 3 -32.05 39.19 -31.15
N LYS A 4 -31.39 38.06 -30.87
CA LYS A 4 -30.78 37.75 -29.58
C LYS A 4 -29.45 38.50 -29.46
N ASN A 5 -29.26 39.24 -28.36
CA ASN A 5 -27.97 39.82 -27.98
C ASN A 5 -27.04 38.74 -27.39
N PRO A 6 -25.81 38.56 -27.90
CA PRO A 6 -24.85 37.59 -27.40
C PRO A 6 -23.77 38.28 -26.57
N ASN A 7 -24.02 38.58 -25.28
CA ASN A 7 -22.98 39.12 -24.39
C ASN A 7 -23.22 38.68 -22.93
N ALA A 8 -23.39 37.38 -22.70
CA ALA A 8 -23.55 36.80 -21.36
C ALA A 8 -22.78 35.48 -21.20
N ALA A 9 -21.55 35.40 -21.74
CA ALA A 9 -20.76 34.16 -21.71
C ALA A 9 -19.25 34.38 -21.47
N ILE A 10 -18.85 35.46 -20.80
CA ILE A 10 -17.45 35.68 -20.42
C ILE A 10 -17.42 36.27 -19.00
N GLY A 11 -17.58 35.41 -17.99
CA GLY A 11 -17.66 35.89 -16.60
C GLY A 11 -17.47 34.86 -15.48
N CYS A 12 -17.22 33.58 -15.79
CA CYS A 12 -16.98 32.55 -14.75
C CYS A 12 -15.77 31.65 -15.03
N MET A 13 -14.88 32.04 -15.94
CA MET A 13 -13.72 31.23 -16.35
C MET A 13 -12.38 31.88 -15.95
N ALA A 14 -12.33 32.48 -14.76
CA ALA A 14 -11.12 33.11 -14.22
C ALA A 14 -10.99 32.98 -12.70
N LEU A 15 -11.60 31.95 -12.09
CA LEU A 15 -11.60 31.78 -10.62
C LEU A 15 -11.40 30.34 -10.14
N LEU A 16 -10.80 29.47 -10.97
CA LEU A 16 -10.49 28.07 -10.63
C LEU A 16 -9.04 27.67 -11.00
N ILE A 17 -8.08 28.60 -10.93
CA ILE A 17 -6.64 28.30 -11.19
C ILE A 17 -5.73 28.76 -10.02
N VAL A 18 -6.28 29.00 -8.82
CA VAL A 18 -5.47 29.47 -7.66
C VAL A 18 -5.43 28.46 -6.50
N SER A 19 -6.08 27.30 -6.61
CA SER A 19 -6.18 26.34 -5.48
C SER A 19 -5.22 25.14 -5.53
N VAL A 20 -4.35 25.01 -6.55
CA VAL A 20 -3.51 23.80 -6.75
C VAL A 20 -2.02 24.02 -6.43
N LEU A 21 -1.62 25.18 -5.93
CA LEU A 21 -0.18 25.52 -5.74
C LEU A 21 0.18 25.94 -4.30
N VAL A 22 -0.30 25.24 -3.26
CA VAL A 22 0.08 25.54 -1.87
C VAL A 22 0.52 24.32 -1.04
N PHE A 23 0.60 23.10 -1.60
CA PHE A 23 1.07 21.92 -0.84
C PHE A 23 2.34 21.23 -1.37
N PHE A 24 3.05 21.82 -2.33
CA PHE A 24 4.34 21.31 -2.84
C PHE A 24 5.55 22.14 -2.38
N GLY A 25 5.56 22.54 -1.10
CA GLY A 25 6.64 23.36 -0.57
C GLY A 25 6.90 23.04 0.89
N ILE A 26 7.58 21.91 1.15
CA ILE A 26 8.69 21.71 2.11
C ILE A 26 9.14 20.25 1.94
N LEU A 27 10.08 19.98 1.03
CA LEU A 27 10.88 18.73 1.04
C LEU A 27 12.35 18.92 0.62
N ILE A 28 12.89 20.13 0.58
CA ILE A 28 14.33 20.27 0.25
C ILE A 28 14.99 21.27 1.18
N ALA A 29 15.40 20.80 2.37
CA ALA A 29 16.52 21.36 3.13
C ALA A 29 16.88 20.49 4.35
N VAL A 30 17.43 19.28 4.17
CA VAL A 30 18.54 18.75 5.01
C VAL A 30 19.27 17.67 4.21
N LEU A 31 20.13 18.09 3.28
CA LEU A 31 21.32 17.33 2.89
C LEU A 31 22.43 18.36 2.71
N MET A 32 23.65 17.98 3.12
CA MET A 32 24.92 18.72 3.07
C MET A 32 25.36 19.39 4.39
N MET A 33 25.81 18.58 5.35
CA MET A 33 26.99 18.84 6.16
C MET A 33 27.70 17.48 6.29
N ASP A 34 28.67 17.21 5.43
CA ASP A 34 30.08 17.59 5.51
C ASP A 34 30.90 16.41 6.04
N THR A 35 31.89 16.08 5.25
CA THR A 35 32.62 14.82 5.19
C THR A 35 33.84 14.95 6.10
N GLY A 36 33.80 14.28 7.25
CA GLY A 36 34.92 14.19 8.19
C GLY A 36 35.65 12.86 8.04
N GLU A 37 36.94 12.97 7.77
CA GLU A 37 37.96 11.93 7.56
C GLU A 37 37.91 10.73 8.53
N ASP A 38 38.28 9.55 8.04
CA ASP A 38 39.41 8.87 8.69
C ASP A 38 40.23 7.98 7.74
N GLN A 39 41.55 8.10 7.92
CA GLN A 39 42.62 7.53 7.11
C GLN A 39 42.69 6.01 7.20
N ALA A 40 43.00 5.37 6.07
CA ALA A 40 43.61 4.05 6.04
C ALA A 40 45.15 4.19 5.94
N GLU A 41 45.86 3.67 6.95
CA GLU A 41 47.30 3.40 6.89
C GLU A 41 47.53 1.93 6.49
N PRO A 42 48.52 1.62 5.63
CA PRO A 42 48.85 0.25 5.25
C PRO A 42 49.95 -0.34 6.14
N MET A 43 49.81 -1.61 6.54
CA MET A 43 50.98 -2.42 6.90
C MET A 43 50.89 -3.84 6.35
N ASP A 44 51.92 -4.10 5.56
CA ASP A 44 52.57 -5.34 5.13
C ASP A 44 52.52 -6.50 6.15
N ASN A 45 52.21 -7.72 5.71
CA ASN A 45 53.08 -8.86 6.01
C ASN A 45 52.83 -10.06 5.07
N ALA A 46 53.94 -10.58 4.56
CA ALA A 46 54.06 -11.76 3.73
C ALA A 46 53.86 -13.07 4.52
N SER A 47 53.38 -14.12 3.85
CA SER A 47 54.01 -15.45 3.78
C SER A 47 52.96 -16.53 3.44
N GLY A 48 53.29 -17.40 2.47
CA GLY A 48 52.76 -18.76 2.42
C GLY A 48 51.91 -19.12 1.19
N THR A 49 52.59 -19.52 0.12
CA THR A 49 52.10 -20.42 -0.95
C THR A 49 51.39 -21.66 -0.40
N VAL A 50 50.21 -22.02 -0.95
CA VAL A 50 49.91 -23.33 -1.57
C VAL A 50 48.79 -23.15 -2.60
N GLN A 51 49.07 -23.65 -3.80
CA GLN A 51 48.18 -23.81 -4.95
C GLN A 51 47.24 -24.99 -4.70
N THR A 52 45.92 -24.81 -4.86
CA THR A 52 44.98 -25.92 -5.06
C THR A 52 43.86 -25.43 -5.96
N ASP A 53 43.88 -25.94 -7.20
CA ASP A 53 42.77 -25.88 -8.12
C ASP A 53 41.59 -26.68 -7.53
N ALA A 54 40.51 -25.97 -7.21
CA ALA A 54 39.19 -26.55 -7.05
C ALA A 54 38.20 -25.53 -7.64
N GLU A 55 37.73 -25.87 -8.83
CA GLU A 55 36.65 -25.29 -9.60
C GLU A 55 35.50 -24.84 -8.68
N ALA A 56 35.38 -23.52 -8.52
CA ALA A 56 34.29 -22.88 -7.82
C ALA A 56 33.00 -23.12 -8.59
N ALA A 57 32.18 -24.04 -8.12
CA ALA A 57 30.76 -23.98 -8.36
C ALA A 57 30.28 -22.66 -7.76
N GLU A 58 29.79 -21.76 -8.61
CA GLU A 58 29.04 -20.59 -8.20
C GLU A 58 27.85 -21.08 -7.36
N GLU A 59 27.98 -21.04 -6.04
CA GLU A 59 26.83 -20.96 -5.15
C GLU A 59 26.19 -19.60 -5.40
N GLN A 60 25.29 -19.58 -6.39
CA GLN A 60 24.22 -18.61 -6.49
C GLN A 60 23.61 -18.51 -5.08
N PRO A 61 23.48 -17.31 -4.48
CA PRO A 61 22.73 -17.19 -3.24
C PRO A 61 21.32 -17.64 -3.56
N GLU A 62 20.96 -18.83 -3.07
CA GLU A 62 19.57 -19.18 -2.90
C GLU A 62 19.00 -18.07 -2.02
N THR A 63 18.25 -17.16 -2.64
CA THR A 63 17.22 -16.41 -1.96
C THR A 63 16.30 -17.47 -1.38
N ALA A 64 16.61 -17.90 -0.16
CA ALA A 64 15.74 -18.69 0.66
C ALA A 64 14.47 -17.87 0.78
N ASN A 65 13.49 -18.23 -0.05
CA ASN A 65 12.11 -17.83 0.05
C ASN A 65 11.65 -18.39 1.40
N THR A 66 11.98 -17.66 2.47
CA THR A 66 11.29 -17.79 3.73
C THR A 66 9.88 -17.34 3.41
N THR A 67 9.05 -18.30 2.99
CA THR A 67 7.62 -18.09 2.82
C THR A 67 7.11 -17.65 4.18
N VAL A 68 7.07 -16.33 4.41
CA VAL A 68 6.51 -15.75 5.61
C VAL A 68 5.07 -16.22 5.61
N ASN A 69 4.71 -17.05 6.59
CA ASN A 69 3.34 -17.46 6.77
C ASN A 69 2.57 -16.27 7.35
N TRP A 70 2.23 -15.33 6.47
CA TRP A 70 1.60 -14.06 6.82
C TRP A 70 0.34 -14.29 7.65
N SER A 71 -0.44 -15.33 7.33
CA SER A 71 -1.68 -15.65 8.03
C SER A 71 -1.43 -16.00 9.50
N ALA A 72 -0.43 -16.86 9.77
CA ALA A 72 -0.05 -17.18 11.15
C ALA A 72 0.51 -15.95 11.91
N THR A 73 1.25 -15.08 11.21
CA THR A 73 1.74 -13.82 11.78
C THR A 73 0.58 -12.89 12.15
N ILE A 74 -0.41 -12.73 11.26
CA ILE A 74 -1.61 -11.93 11.54
C ILE A 74 -2.37 -12.48 12.74
N SER A 75 -2.59 -13.79 12.83
CA SER A 75 -3.26 -14.38 14.00
C SER A 75 -2.50 -14.13 15.30
N THR A 76 -1.17 -14.10 15.24
CA THR A 76 -0.32 -13.75 16.39
C THR A 76 -0.49 -12.28 16.78
N ILE A 77 -0.52 -11.37 15.80
CA ILE A 77 -0.77 -9.94 16.03
C ILE A 77 -2.18 -9.72 16.59
N ALA A 78 -3.19 -10.37 16.02
CA ALA A 78 -4.59 -10.30 16.41
C ALA A 78 -4.81 -10.73 17.87
N ALA A 79 -4.12 -11.80 18.30
CA ALA A 79 -4.22 -12.32 19.67
C ALA A 79 -3.44 -11.50 20.71
N SER A 80 -2.66 -10.49 20.29
CA SER A 80 -1.87 -9.67 21.21
C SER A 80 -2.73 -8.69 22.02
N ASN A 81 -2.21 -8.25 23.17
CA ASN A 81 -2.85 -7.24 24.01
C ASN A 81 -2.64 -5.79 23.51
N LYS A 82 -2.16 -5.61 22.28
CA LYS A 82 -1.94 -4.30 21.65
C LYS A 82 -3.27 -3.63 21.29
N THR A 83 -3.24 -2.31 21.14
CA THR A 83 -4.38 -1.54 20.62
C THR A 83 -4.64 -1.86 19.14
N GLU A 84 -5.83 -1.53 18.64
CA GLU A 84 -6.18 -1.70 17.22
C GLU A 84 -5.22 -0.95 16.30
N THR A 85 -4.73 0.23 16.72
CA THR A 85 -3.74 1.00 15.95
C THR A 85 -2.40 0.30 15.90
N GLU A 86 -1.86 -0.17 17.03
CA GLU A 86 -0.57 -0.88 17.05
C GLU A 86 -0.64 -2.21 16.27
N LYS A 87 -1.77 -2.93 16.34
CA LYS A 87 -1.99 -4.13 15.53
C LYS A 87 -2.02 -3.82 14.03
N PHE A 88 -2.71 -2.74 13.66
CA PHE A 88 -2.73 -2.24 12.29
C PHE A 88 -1.30 -1.90 11.83
N ASP A 89 -0.54 -1.14 12.62
CA ASP A 89 0.82 -0.72 12.26
C ASP A 89 1.72 -1.94 11.99
N GLU A 90 1.62 -3.00 12.80
CA GLU A 90 2.39 -4.24 12.58
C GLU A 90 1.98 -4.99 11.32
N VAL A 91 0.69 -5.00 10.99
CA VAL A 91 0.21 -5.62 9.75
C VAL A 91 0.61 -4.81 8.53
N MET A 92 0.63 -3.48 8.61
CA MET A 92 1.14 -2.65 7.53
C MET A 92 2.63 -2.90 7.29
N ILE A 93 3.44 -3.02 8.35
CA ILE A 93 4.86 -3.40 8.21
C ILE A 93 4.97 -4.77 7.52
N LEU A 94 4.21 -5.76 7.99
CA LEU A 94 4.18 -7.08 7.38
C LEU A 94 3.80 -7.03 5.89
N ALA A 95 2.79 -6.25 5.52
CA ALA A 95 2.32 -6.12 4.14
C ALA A 95 3.35 -5.42 3.24
N ASN A 96 3.97 -4.34 3.72
CA ASN A 96 4.99 -3.58 2.97
C ASN A 96 6.27 -4.39 2.74
N ASP A 97 6.61 -5.31 3.64
CA ASP A 97 7.76 -6.22 3.48
C ASP A 97 7.38 -7.50 2.69
N TYR A 98 6.10 -7.70 2.35
CA TYR A 98 5.61 -8.91 1.69
C TYR A 98 5.79 -8.84 0.17
N SER A 99 6.41 -9.87 -0.42
CA SER A 99 6.51 -10.03 -1.86
C SER A 99 5.57 -11.15 -2.33
N PRO A 100 4.32 -10.84 -2.77
CA PRO A 100 3.36 -11.86 -3.14
C PRO A 100 3.74 -12.50 -4.48
N SER A 101 3.32 -13.75 -4.67
CA SER A 101 3.27 -14.35 -6.01
C SER A 101 2.05 -13.84 -6.80
N GLN A 102 2.08 -13.97 -8.14
CA GLN A 102 0.92 -13.62 -8.98
C GLN A 102 -0.35 -14.39 -8.61
N GLU A 103 -0.19 -15.67 -8.24
CA GLU A 103 -1.30 -16.53 -7.85
C GLU A 103 -1.94 -16.01 -6.57
N GLU A 104 -1.15 -15.64 -5.56
CA GLU A 104 -1.65 -15.04 -4.32
C GLU A 104 -2.33 -13.70 -4.53
N VAL A 105 -1.77 -12.82 -5.38
CA VAL A 105 -2.43 -11.55 -5.73
C VAL A 105 -3.80 -11.82 -6.31
N THR A 106 -3.91 -12.76 -7.25
CA THR A 106 -5.20 -13.14 -7.86
C THR A 106 -6.19 -13.68 -6.83
N GLU A 107 -5.72 -14.51 -5.89
CA GLU A 107 -6.56 -15.01 -4.79
C GLU A 107 -7.05 -13.87 -3.88
N PHE A 108 -6.17 -12.91 -3.56
CA PHE A 108 -6.51 -11.76 -2.74
C PHE A 108 -7.52 -10.84 -3.44
N GLU A 109 -7.34 -10.56 -4.73
CA GLU A 109 -8.29 -9.78 -5.53
C GLU A 109 -9.70 -10.40 -5.48
N GLN A 110 -9.80 -11.69 -5.78
CA GLN A 110 -11.06 -12.42 -5.77
C GLN A 110 -11.72 -12.38 -4.39
N TYR A 111 -10.91 -12.55 -3.34
CA TYR A 111 -11.36 -12.45 -1.97
C TYR A 111 -11.94 -11.06 -1.65
N LEU A 112 -11.23 -9.98 -1.97
CA LEU A 112 -11.66 -8.61 -1.67
C LEU A 112 -12.94 -8.24 -2.42
N VAL A 113 -13.03 -8.60 -3.70
CA VAL A 113 -14.24 -8.40 -4.51
C VAL A 113 -15.42 -9.19 -3.92
N ALA A 114 -15.21 -10.44 -3.52
CA ALA A 114 -16.26 -11.25 -2.88
C ALA A 114 -16.72 -10.65 -1.55
N GLU A 115 -15.81 -10.20 -0.70
CA GLU A 115 -16.14 -9.58 0.59
C GLU A 115 -16.97 -8.30 0.43
N PHE A 116 -16.61 -7.47 -0.55
CA PHE A 116 -17.36 -6.25 -0.86
C PHE A 116 -18.72 -6.54 -1.48
N THR A 117 -18.77 -7.38 -2.51
CA THR A 117 -20.03 -7.69 -3.24
C THR A 117 -21.04 -8.44 -2.38
N ASN A 118 -20.58 -9.25 -1.43
CA ASN A 118 -21.44 -9.91 -0.44
C ASN A 118 -21.84 -8.97 0.72
N GLY A 119 -21.25 -7.77 0.83
CA GLY A 119 -21.49 -6.83 1.93
C GLY A 119 -20.91 -7.30 3.27
N SER A 120 -19.95 -8.23 3.25
CA SER A 120 -19.40 -8.86 4.45
C SER A 120 -18.20 -8.09 5.02
N TYR A 121 -17.48 -7.34 4.20
CA TYR A 121 -16.14 -6.81 4.52
C TYR A 121 -16.02 -5.93 5.79
N LEU A 122 -17.14 -5.34 6.25
CA LEU A 122 -17.24 -4.54 7.48
C LEU A 122 -18.25 -5.11 8.50
N ALA A 123 -18.70 -6.36 8.33
CA ALA A 123 -19.76 -6.94 9.14
C ALA A 123 -19.36 -7.16 10.61
N ASP A 124 -18.07 -7.41 10.88
CA ASP A 124 -17.54 -7.59 12.23
C ASP A 124 -16.20 -6.86 12.41
N ILE A 125 -16.27 -5.54 12.57
CA ILE A 125 -15.10 -4.67 12.77
C ILE A 125 -14.34 -4.94 14.09
N LYS A 126 -14.86 -5.79 14.99
CA LYS A 126 -14.22 -6.15 16.26
C LYS A 126 -13.50 -7.49 16.20
N ASN A 127 -13.68 -8.25 15.13
CA ASN A 127 -12.87 -9.43 14.88
C ASN A 127 -11.48 -9.03 14.35
N HIS A 128 -10.49 -9.02 15.24
CA HIS A 128 -9.12 -8.60 14.90
C HIS A 128 -8.50 -9.44 13.79
N ASP A 129 -8.60 -10.77 13.86
CA ASP A 129 -7.96 -11.67 12.88
C ASP A 129 -8.52 -11.45 11.47
N TYR A 130 -9.85 -11.33 11.39
CA TYR A 130 -10.56 -11.05 10.16
C TYR A 130 -10.22 -9.66 9.59
N MET A 131 -10.35 -8.59 10.39
CA MET A 131 -10.10 -7.23 9.90
C MET A 131 -8.64 -7.00 9.52
N LEU A 132 -7.71 -7.52 10.31
CA LEU A 132 -6.28 -7.46 9.98
C LEU A 132 -5.94 -8.28 8.74
N GLY A 133 -6.58 -9.45 8.57
CA GLY A 133 -6.46 -10.26 7.37
C GLY A 133 -7.00 -9.56 6.12
N ASN A 134 -8.04 -8.73 6.25
CA ASN A 134 -8.59 -7.90 5.17
C ASN A 134 -7.65 -6.74 4.83
N ILE A 135 -7.14 -6.04 5.84
CA ILE A 135 -6.18 -4.94 5.71
C ILE A 135 -4.91 -5.42 5.00
N PHE A 136 -4.35 -6.56 5.42
CA PHE A 136 -3.16 -7.15 4.80
C PHE A 136 -3.36 -7.40 3.30
N LYS A 137 -4.43 -8.11 2.94
CA LYS A 137 -4.70 -8.44 1.52
C LYS A 137 -4.93 -7.18 0.69
N ALA A 138 -5.69 -6.23 1.22
CA ALA A 138 -6.00 -4.98 0.51
C ALA A 138 -4.74 -4.13 0.28
N GLU A 139 -3.86 -4.01 1.28
CA GLU A 139 -2.57 -3.34 1.12
C GLU A 139 -1.69 -4.05 0.09
N VAL A 140 -1.55 -5.38 0.19
CA VAL A 140 -0.72 -6.15 -0.74
C VAL A 140 -1.20 -6.00 -2.19
N VAL A 141 -2.52 -6.02 -2.45
CA VAL A 141 -3.05 -5.82 -3.80
C VAL A 141 -2.91 -4.36 -4.25
N ALA A 142 -3.16 -3.39 -3.37
CA ALA A 142 -3.00 -1.97 -3.70
C ALA A 142 -1.54 -1.63 -4.05
N ASP A 143 -0.58 -2.12 -3.27
CA ASP A 143 0.85 -1.93 -3.50
C ASP A 143 1.33 -2.63 -4.77
N TYR A 144 0.84 -3.85 -5.04
CA TYR A 144 1.14 -4.58 -6.28
C TYR A 144 0.79 -3.76 -7.55
N TYR A 145 -0.24 -2.93 -7.48
CA TYR A 145 -0.67 -2.05 -8.58
C TYR A 145 -0.22 -0.58 -8.43
N ALA A 146 0.64 -0.24 -7.47
CA ALA A 146 1.02 1.15 -7.19
C ALA A 146 1.64 1.87 -8.41
N ASP A 147 2.36 1.14 -9.26
CA ASP A 147 2.98 1.66 -10.49
C ASP A 147 2.01 1.71 -11.70
N ASP A 148 0.84 1.08 -11.61
CA ASP A 148 -0.22 1.12 -12.62
C ASP A 148 -1.43 1.91 -12.10
N MET A 149 -1.29 3.24 -12.10
CA MET A 149 -2.35 4.17 -11.69
C MET A 149 -3.62 4.14 -12.56
N THR A 150 -3.65 3.28 -13.59
CA THR A 150 -4.84 3.10 -14.43
C THR A 150 -5.56 1.78 -14.12
N ASN A 151 -5.02 0.97 -13.21
CA ASN A 151 -5.60 -0.31 -12.86
C ASN A 151 -6.79 -0.15 -11.90
N PRO A 152 -8.02 -0.51 -12.32
CA PRO A 152 -9.19 -0.37 -11.46
C PRO A 152 -9.15 -1.30 -10.23
N MET A 153 -8.39 -2.41 -10.26
CA MET A 153 -8.21 -3.29 -9.10
C MET A 153 -7.34 -2.63 -8.03
N GLY A 154 -6.36 -1.82 -8.43
CA GLY A 154 -5.55 -0.99 -7.52
C GLY A 154 -6.42 0.04 -6.81
N ASP A 155 -7.21 0.81 -7.57
CA ASP A 155 -8.15 1.79 -7.01
C ASP A 155 -9.18 1.13 -6.07
N PHE A 156 -9.77 0.02 -6.49
CA PHE A 156 -10.70 -0.75 -5.66
C PHE A 156 -10.07 -1.18 -4.33
N SER A 157 -8.88 -1.76 -4.37
CA SER A 157 -8.18 -2.27 -3.19
C SER A 157 -7.78 -1.14 -2.25
N PHE A 158 -7.39 0.01 -2.80
CA PHE A 158 -7.11 1.20 -2.01
C PHE A 158 -8.35 1.66 -1.25
N ASP A 159 -9.50 1.84 -1.91
CA ASP A 159 -10.73 2.28 -1.23
C ASP A 159 -11.24 1.25 -0.21
N PHE A 160 -11.11 -0.04 -0.52
CA PHE A 160 -11.38 -1.13 0.42
C PHE A 160 -10.48 -1.03 1.67
N LEU A 161 -9.19 -0.80 1.48
CA LEU A 161 -8.22 -0.60 2.56
C LEU A 161 -8.58 0.62 3.42
N GLN A 162 -8.97 1.75 2.81
CA GLN A 162 -9.37 2.95 3.54
C GLN A 162 -10.54 2.65 4.48
N ASN A 163 -11.58 1.97 3.98
CA ASN A 163 -12.73 1.61 4.78
C ASN A 163 -12.37 0.64 5.90
N THR A 164 -11.65 -0.43 5.58
CA THR A 164 -11.29 -1.44 6.58
C THR A 164 -10.37 -0.88 7.66
N LYS A 165 -9.36 -0.06 7.31
CA LYS A 165 -8.42 0.48 8.29
C LYS A 165 -9.04 1.51 9.23
N TYR A 166 -9.87 2.42 8.72
CA TYR A 166 -10.44 3.48 9.55
C TYR A 166 -11.59 2.99 10.43
N THR A 167 -12.39 2.04 9.95
CA THR A 167 -13.44 1.43 10.78
C THR A 167 -12.85 0.49 11.83
N TYR A 168 -11.85 -0.32 11.49
CA TYR A 168 -11.14 -1.18 12.45
C TYR A 168 -10.50 -0.37 13.60
N ARG A 169 -9.82 0.73 13.25
CA ARG A 169 -9.18 1.61 14.24
C ARG A 169 -10.17 2.49 15.01
N GLY A 170 -11.47 2.42 14.70
CA GLY A 170 -12.52 3.21 15.33
C GLY A 170 -12.47 4.69 15.00
N VAL A 171 -11.82 5.07 13.88
CA VAL A 171 -11.80 6.44 13.36
C VAL A 171 -13.12 6.77 12.70
N ASP A 172 -13.62 5.86 11.87
CA ASP A 172 -14.88 6.01 11.14
C ASP A 172 -15.93 5.02 11.62
N ALA A 173 -17.20 5.43 11.60
CA ALA A 173 -18.33 4.51 11.73
C ALA A 173 -18.62 3.85 10.37
N VAL A 174 -19.13 2.62 10.40
CA VAL A 174 -19.44 1.82 9.18
C VAL A 174 -20.47 2.47 8.26
N ASP A 175 -21.32 3.37 8.78
CA ASP A 175 -22.35 4.11 8.04
C ASP A 175 -21.98 5.59 7.82
N SER A 176 -20.71 5.94 8.05
CA SER A 176 -20.22 7.31 7.89
C SER A 176 -20.10 7.69 6.41
N GLN A 177 -20.15 9.00 6.13
CA GLN A 177 -20.01 9.52 4.77
C GLN A 177 -18.68 9.14 4.09
N PRO A 178 -17.51 9.16 4.77
CA PRO A 178 -16.27 8.65 4.19
C PRO A 178 -16.38 7.19 3.72
N VAL A 179 -16.96 6.33 4.55
CA VAL A 179 -17.14 4.91 4.21
C VAL A 179 -18.01 4.76 2.97
N MET A 180 -19.17 5.41 2.94
CA MET A 180 -20.08 5.38 1.79
C MET A 180 -19.45 5.95 0.51
N ALA A 181 -18.61 6.98 0.63
CA ALA A 181 -17.92 7.58 -0.51
C ALA A 181 -16.92 6.62 -1.15
N ASN A 182 -16.14 5.92 -0.32
CA ASN A 182 -15.22 4.88 -0.77
C ASN A 182 -15.98 3.67 -1.34
N GLU A 183 -17.12 3.29 -0.78
CA GLU A 183 -17.97 2.25 -1.36
C GLU A 183 -18.50 2.60 -2.75
N GLU A 184 -18.76 3.89 -3.00
CA GLU A 184 -19.14 4.35 -4.33
C GLU A 184 -17.96 4.28 -5.30
N GLN A 185 -16.74 4.60 -4.86
CA GLN A 185 -15.54 4.42 -5.68
C GLN A 185 -15.27 2.94 -5.96
N MET A 186 -15.39 2.05 -4.96
CA MET A 186 -15.28 0.61 -5.16
C MET A 186 -16.27 0.08 -6.20
N LYS A 187 -17.53 0.52 -6.17
CA LYS A 187 -18.53 0.15 -7.22
C LYS A 187 -18.11 0.62 -8.60
N LYS A 188 -17.56 1.84 -8.70
CA LYS A 188 -17.09 2.38 -9.97
C LYS A 188 -15.92 1.56 -10.51
N SER A 189 -14.94 1.24 -9.67
CA SER A 189 -13.81 0.39 -10.04
C SER A 189 -14.24 -1.00 -10.50
N LEU A 190 -15.25 -1.60 -9.83
CA LEU A 190 -15.85 -2.86 -10.30
C LEU A 190 -16.49 -2.74 -11.68
N ALA A 191 -17.24 -1.66 -11.95
CA ALA A 191 -17.81 -1.43 -13.26
C ALA A 191 -16.73 -1.26 -14.35
N ASP A 192 -15.62 -0.60 -14.02
CA ASP A 192 -14.47 -0.43 -14.92
C ASP A 192 -13.71 -1.76 -15.16
N MET A 193 -13.77 -2.71 -14.21
CA MET A 193 -13.32 -4.10 -14.40
C MET A 193 -14.30 -4.98 -15.21
N GLY A 194 -15.51 -4.49 -15.48
CA GLY A 194 -16.57 -5.26 -16.15
C GLY A 194 -17.37 -6.18 -15.22
N ASN A 195 -17.40 -5.87 -13.92
CA ASN A 195 -18.19 -6.59 -12.90
C ASN A 195 -19.48 -5.85 -12.51
#